data_AF-X1KCA7-F1
#
_entry.id   AF-X1KCA7-F1
#
_cell.length_a   1.000
_cell.length_b   1.000
_cell.length_c   1.000
_cell.angle_alpha   90.00
_cell.angle_beta   90.00
_cell.angle_gamma   90.00
#
_symmetry.space_group_name_H-M   'P 1'
#
loop_
_entity.id
_entity.type
_entity.pdbx_description
1 polymer ?
#
loop_
_entity_poly.entity_id
_entity_poly.type
_entity_poly.pdbx_seq_one_letter_code
_entity_poly.pdbx_strand_id
1 'polypeptide(L)' 'METKTIAIGVMVAAGIGGLIYYLIRKAKPVPTGYICPYCEATFDTHEELEAHILFAHPGKRIPIDILWE' A
#
# COMPACT_ATOMS: atom_id res chain seq x y z
N MET A 1 5.75 -18.57 42.97
CA MET A 1 5.00 -17.42 42.40
C MET A 1 5.21 -17.33 40.87
N GLU A 2 5.75 -18.36 40.23
CA GLU A 2 6.27 -18.24 38.86
C GLU A 2 5.25 -18.49 37.74
N THR A 3 4.19 -19.26 37.96
CA THR A 3 3.25 -19.65 36.88
C THR A 3 2.38 -18.50 36.38
N LYS A 4 1.98 -17.57 37.25
CA LYS A 4 1.15 -16.41 36.87
C LYS A 4 1.93 -15.42 35.99
N THR A 5 3.20 -15.20 36.28
CA THR A 5 4.08 -14.31 35.50
C THR A 5 4.32 -14.85 34.10
N ILE A 6 4.54 -16.16 33.97
CA ILE A 6 4.67 -16.83 32.67
C ILE A 6 3.37 -16.70 31.86
N ALA A 7 2.22 -16.95 32.49
CA ALA A 7 0.91 -16.85 31.83
C ALA A 7 0.60 -15.42 31.33
N ILE A 8 0.93 -14.40 32.13
CA ILE A 8 0.79 -12.99 31.73
C ILE A 8 1.71 -12.66 30.56
N GLY A 9 2.97 -13.12 30.60
CA GLY A 9 3.92 -12.94 29.50
C GLY A 9 3.42 -13.52 28.17
N VAL A 10 2.82 -14.72 28.19
CA VAL A 10 2.25 -15.37 27.01
C VAL A 10 1.04 -14.58 26.48
N MET A 11 0.14 -14.11 27.36
CA MET A 11 -1.03 -13.33 26.96
C MET A 11 -0.65 -11.99 26.33
N VAL A 12 0.34 -11.29 26.91
CA VAL A 12 0.86 -10.02 26.36
C VAL A 12 1.53 -10.25 25.02
N ALA A 13 2.38 -11.28 24.88
CA ALA A 13 3.03 -11.63 23.63
C ALA A 13 2.01 -11.99 22.53
N ALA A 14 0.97 -12.76 22.86
CA ALA A 14 -0.10 -13.12 21.94
C ALA A 14 -0.93 -11.90 21.52
N GLY A 15 -1.24 -10.99 22.46
CA GLY A 15 -1.97 -9.76 22.17
C GLY A 15 -1.19 -8.82 21.25
N ILE A 16 0.09 -8.59 21.53
CA ILE A 16 0.97 -7.76 20.70
C ILE A 16 1.17 -8.42 19.32
N GLY A 17 1.45 -9.72 19.29
CA GLY A 17 1.60 -10.48 18.04
C GLY A 17 0.33 -10.45 17.19
N GLY A 18 -0.84 -10.63 17.80
CA GLY A 18 -2.13 -10.51 17.13
C GLY A 18 -2.41 -9.11 16.59
N LEU A 19 -2.05 -8.06 17.34
CA LEU A 19 -2.19 -6.69 16.88
C LEU A 19 -1.25 -6.37 15.71
N ILE A 20 0.03 -6.72 15.81
CA ILE A 20 1.01 -6.54 14.72
C ILE A 20 0.54 -7.28 13.46
N TYR A 21 0.09 -8.53 13.61
CA TYR A 21 -0.45 -9.32 12.52
C TYR A 21 -1.67 -8.67 11.86
N TYR A 22 -2.61 -8.15 12.66
CA TYR A 22 -3.79 -7.45 12.17
C TYR A 22 -3.42 -6.19 11.37
N LEU A 23 -2.45 -5.41 11.86
CA LEU A 23 -1.99 -4.20 11.19
C LEU A 23 -1.29 -4.50 9.86
N ILE A 24 -0.41 -5.51 9.82
CA ILE A 24 0.24 -5.94 8.56
C ILE A 24 -0.79 -6.39 7.53
N ARG A 25 -1.82 -7.14 7.95
CA ARG A 25 -2.90 -7.58 7.04
C ARG A 25 -3.75 -6.46 6.48
N LYS A 26 -3.79 -5.30 7.13
CA LYS A 26 -4.55 -4.13 6.66
C LYS A 26 -3.74 -3.23 5.73
N ALA A 27 -2.41 -3.41 5.64
CA ALA A 27 -1.60 -2.63 4.73
C ALA A 27 -2.01 -2.89 3.27
N LYS A 28 -2.30 -1.82 2.53
CA LYS A 28 -2.50 -1.91 1.08
C LYS A 28 -1.13 -2.19 0.44
N PRO A 29 -1.04 -3.12 -0.54
CA PRO A 29 0.21 -3.33 -1.26
C PRO A 29 0.60 -2.05 -1.99
N VAL A 30 1.89 -1.72 -1.96
CA VAL A 30 2.43 -0.64 -2.79
C VAL A 30 2.28 -1.07 -4.26
N PRO A 31 1.65 -0.25 -5.12
CA PRO A 31 1.58 -0.55 -6.55
C PRO A 31 2.99 -0.70 -7.12
N THR A 32 3.28 -1.80 -7.79
CA THR A 32 4.60 -2.08 -8.36
C THR A 32 4.76 -1.57 -9.80
N GLY A 33 3.98 -0.56 -10.20
CA GLY A 33 3.98 -0.04 -11.57
C GLY A 33 3.25 1.30 -11.70
N TYR A 34 3.28 1.85 -12.91
CA TYR A 34 2.64 3.11 -13.26
C TYR A 34 1.20 2.84 -13.68
N ILE A 35 0.23 3.27 -12.87
CA ILE A 35 -1.20 2.99 -13.12
C ILE A 35 -1.87 4.23 -13.72
N CYS A 36 -2.61 4.04 -14.81
CA CYS A 36 -3.41 5.09 -15.42
C CYS A 36 -4.60 5.47 -14.53
N PRO A 37 -4.76 6.75 -14.16
CA PRO A 37 -5.85 7.20 -13.28
C PRO A 37 -7.23 7.24 -13.96
N TYR A 38 -7.30 6.95 -15.26
CA TYR A 38 -8.54 7.04 -16.05
C TYR A 38 -9.11 5.68 -16.45
N CYS A 39 -8.27 4.65 -16.53
CA CYS A 39 -8.68 3.32 -16.98
C CYS A 39 -8.00 2.17 -16.22
N GLU A 40 -7.20 2.46 -15.19
CA GLU A 40 -6.52 1.49 -14.33
C GLU A 40 -5.54 0.54 -15.07
N ALA A 41 -5.15 0.88 -16.30
CA ALA A 41 -4.09 0.17 -17.02
C ALA A 41 -2.74 0.35 -16.30
N THR A 42 -1.99 -0.74 -16.17
CA THR A 42 -0.67 -0.76 -15.50
C THR A 42 0.44 -0.85 -16.53
N PHE A 43 1.49 -0.04 -16.34
CA PHE A 43 2.67 0.05 -17.20
C PHE A 43 3.94 -0.14 -16.38
N ASP A 44 5.00 -0.59 -17.04
CA ASP A 44 6.29 -0.85 -16.40
C ASP A 44 7.11 0.44 -16.29
N THR A 45 6.96 1.36 -17.25
CA THR A 45 7.66 2.66 -17.23
C THR A 45 6.73 3.87 -17.25
N HIS A 46 7.27 5.02 -16.85
CA HIS A 46 6.57 6.30 -16.90
C HIS A 46 6.29 6.73 -18.35
N GLU A 47 7.21 6.53 -19.29
CA GLU A 47 7.00 6.92 -20.69
C GLU A 47 5.85 6.14 -21.33
N GLU A 48 5.69 4.86 -20.98
CA GLU A 48 4.58 4.03 -21.44
C GLU A 48 3.23 4.56 -20.95
N LEU A 49 3.14 4.92 -19.67
CA LEU A 49 1.94 5.55 -19.10
C LEU A 49 1.64 6.90 -19.77
N GLU A 50 2.66 7.73 -19.98
CA GLU A 50 2.51 9.04 -20.62
C GLU A 50 2.00 8.90 -22.06
N ALA A 51 2.62 8.04 -22.86
CA ALA A 51 2.18 7.74 -24.21
C ALA A 51 0.75 7.21 -24.20
N HIS A 52 0.42 6.29 -23.30
CA HIS A 52 -0.94 5.78 -23.16
C HIS A 52 -1.95 6.91 -22.90
N ILE A 53 -1.68 7.82 -21.96
CA ILE A 53 -2.61 8.93 -21.66
C ILE A 53 -2.73 9.86 -22.87
N LEU A 54 -1.62 10.16 -23.56
CA LEU A 54 -1.63 11.04 -24.73
C LEU A 54 -2.52 10.50 -25.87
N PHE A 55 -2.49 9.19 -26.12
CA PHE A 55 -3.23 8.57 -27.23
C PHE A 55 -4.63 8.08 -26.83
N ALA A 56 -4.79 7.45 -25.67
CA ALA A 56 -6.06 6.87 -25.22
C ALA A 56 -6.96 7.89 -24.47
N HIS A 57 -6.37 8.94 -23.92
CA HIS A 57 -7.05 9.95 -23.11
C HIS A 57 -6.69 11.38 -23.55
N PRO A 58 -7.01 11.78 -24.80
CA PRO A 58 -6.64 13.08 -25.34
C PRO A 58 -7.15 14.23 -24.46
N GLY A 59 -6.27 15.20 -24.18
CA GLY A 59 -6.56 16.36 -23.32
C GLY A 59 -6.48 16.08 -21.81
N LYS A 60 -6.29 14.83 -21.39
CA LYS A 60 -5.93 14.50 -20.01
C LYS A 60 -4.42 14.65 -19.79
N ARG A 61 -4.02 14.80 -18.53
CA ARG A 61 -2.62 14.94 -18.11
C ARG A 61 -2.37 14.09 -16.87
N ILE A 62 -1.14 13.61 -16.69
CA ILE A 62 -0.74 12.91 -15.48
C ILE A 62 -0.91 13.86 -14.28
N PRO A 63 -1.68 13.49 -13.24
CA PRO A 63 -1.80 14.28 -12.02
C PRO A 63 -0.45 14.38 -11.31
N ILE A 64 -0.06 15.58 -10.89
CA ILE A 64 1.11 15.80 -10.05
C ILE A 64 0.60 15.81 -8.61
N ASP A 65 0.87 14.74 -7.86
CA ASP A 65 0.59 14.71 -6.43
C ASP A 65 1.68 15.50 -5.70
N ILE A 66 1.45 16.80 -5.54
CA ILE A 66 2.33 17.65 -4.73
C ILE A 66 1.96 17.44 -3.27
N LEU A 67 2.68 16.55 -2.60
CA LEU A 67 2.56 16.32 -1.16
C LEU A 67 3.29 17.44 -0.41
N TRP A 68 2.55 18.49 -0.07
CA TRP A 68 3.03 19.53 0.85
C TRP A 68 2.66 19.11 2.28
N GLU A 69 3.63 18.59 3.03
CA GLU A 69 3.49 18.35 4.49
C GLU A 69 3.42 19.66 5.28
#